data_AF-A0A3D5AWN3-F1
#
_entry.id   AF-A0A3D5AWN3-F1
#
_cell.length_a   1.000
_cell.length_b   1.000
_cell.length_c   1.000
_cell.angle_alpha   90.00
_cell.angle_beta   90.00
_cell.angle_gamma   90.00
#
_symmetry.space_group_name_H-M   'P 1'
#
loop_
_entity.id
_entity.type
_entity.pdbx_description
1 polymer ?
#
loop_
_entity_poly.entity_id
_entity_poly.type
_entity_poly.pdbx_seq_one_letter_code
_entity_poly.pdbx_strand_id
1 'polypeptide(L)'
;MKSSPLKITILTSGALFLAIWIPILLLVCDPIGWGTSGIITDEHGNPVEGAIVLGKWEGYGGLLNSHIMCFRLASATTDRNGYYEIPSYVDFHGLITGTLRLYVYAPGYVITEDTALGNKTLLKYRGSKEGLFENYERIRYLTQCINEHKPAKLSTHFRYRFIKMMHDELKPLAETKEEKDIVNYLAFDCVSSFFNDDGSKFERKDIPDILRDNP
;
A
#
# COMPACT_ATOMS: atom_id res chain seq x y z
N MET A 1 -55.23 53.04 -5.02
CA MET A 1 -54.11 52.11 -5.31
C MET A 1 -54.00 51.14 -4.15
N LYS A 2 -54.27 49.85 -4.37
CA LYS A 2 -54.20 48.78 -3.36
C LYS A 2 -53.00 47.90 -3.72
N SER A 3 -51.96 47.91 -2.89
CA SER A 3 -50.80 47.02 -3.04
C SER A 3 -51.12 45.65 -2.44
N SER A 4 -51.15 44.62 -3.28
CA SER A 4 -51.26 43.23 -2.83
C SER A 4 -49.89 42.74 -2.34
N PRO A 5 -49.79 42.01 -1.21
CA PRO A 5 -48.53 41.47 -0.74
C PRO A 5 -48.12 40.25 -1.58
N LEU A 6 -46.86 40.22 -1.98
CA LEU A 6 -46.23 39.11 -2.69
C LEU A 6 -46.06 37.93 -1.70
N LYS A 7 -46.85 36.87 -1.87
CA LYS A 7 -46.62 35.60 -1.17
C LYS A 7 -45.49 34.84 -1.88
N ILE A 8 -44.30 34.83 -1.29
CA ILE A 8 -43.21 33.95 -1.69
C ILE A 8 -43.43 32.61 -0.98
N THR A 9 -43.92 31.62 -1.74
CA THR A 9 -44.00 30.23 -1.27
C THR A 9 -42.62 29.60 -1.42
N ILE A 10 -41.89 29.46 -0.32
CA ILE A 10 -40.64 28.69 -0.30
C ILE A 10 -41.03 27.20 -0.31
N LEU A 11 -40.90 26.56 -1.46
CA LEU A 11 -40.98 25.10 -1.60
C LEU A 11 -39.74 24.48 -0.91
N THR A 12 -39.92 24.03 0.32
CA THR A 12 -38.90 23.30 1.10
C THR A 12 -38.64 21.92 0.47
N SER A 13 -37.65 21.89 -0.42
CA SER A 13 -36.39 21.14 -0.18
C SER A 13 -36.47 19.70 0.35
N GLY A 14 -37.25 18.81 -0.29
CA GLY A 14 -37.09 17.35 -0.12
C GLY A 14 -36.16 16.74 -1.18
N ALA A 15 -36.38 17.08 -2.45
CA ALA A 15 -35.65 16.50 -3.58
C ALA A 15 -34.21 17.01 -3.73
N LEU A 16 -33.92 18.24 -3.29
CA LEU A 16 -32.57 18.82 -3.40
C LEU A 16 -31.57 18.19 -2.41
N PHE A 17 -32.05 17.72 -1.25
CA PHE A 17 -31.18 17.04 -0.27
C PHE A 17 -30.71 15.67 -0.78
N LEU A 18 -31.59 14.88 -1.42
CA LEU A 18 -31.18 13.58 -1.97
C LEU A 18 -30.19 13.72 -3.14
N ALA A 19 -30.32 14.74 -3.99
CA ALA A 19 -29.42 14.94 -5.14
C ALA A 19 -27.99 15.37 -4.75
N ILE A 20 -27.78 15.94 -3.56
CA ILE A 20 -26.45 16.38 -3.09
C ILE A 20 -25.75 15.28 -2.27
N TRP A 21 -26.49 14.44 -1.54
CA TRP A 21 -25.89 13.37 -0.74
C TRP A 21 -25.50 12.12 -1.54
N ILE A 22 -26.22 11.81 -2.64
CA ILE A 22 -25.87 10.70 -3.53
C ILE A 22 -24.46 10.86 -4.15
N PRO A 23 -24.05 12.03 -4.68
CA PRO A 23 -22.69 12.18 -5.20
C PRO A 23 -21.61 12.21 -4.10
N ILE A 24 -21.94 12.58 -2.85
CA ILE A 24 -20.97 12.51 -1.73
C ILE A 24 -20.70 11.06 -1.35
N LEU A 25 -21.73 10.20 -1.31
CA LEU A 25 -21.54 8.75 -1.12
C LEU A 25 -20.79 8.11 -2.30
N LEU A 26 -20.91 8.66 -3.50
CA LEU A 26 -20.14 8.28 -4.71
C LEU A 26 -18.78 8.98 -4.83
N LEU A 27 -18.25 9.56 -3.75
CA LEU A 27 -16.88 10.12 -3.72
C LEU A 27 -15.99 9.55 -2.61
N VAL A 28 -16.51 8.70 -1.73
CA VAL A 28 -15.71 8.12 -0.65
C VAL A 28 -15.23 6.71 -1.02
N CYS A 29 -13.91 6.53 -1.10
CA CYS A 29 -13.27 5.21 -1.18
C CYS A 29 -13.29 4.54 0.21
N ASP A 30 -14.46 4.19 0.74
CA ASP A 30 -14.60 3.54 2.04
C ASP A 30 -14.67 2.01 1.93
N PRO A 31 -14.05 1.26 2.86
CA PRO A 31 -13.99 -0.20 2.80
C PRO A 31 -15.35 -0.87 3.09
N ILE A 32 -15.91 -1.58 2.11
CA ILE A 32 -17.09 -2.44 2.30
C ILE A 32 -16.84 -3.81 1.66
N GLY A 33 -16.19 -4.74 2.36
CA GLY A 33 -16.03 -6.12 1.85
C GLY A 33 -15.44 -7.09 2.87
N TRP A 34 -15.29 -8.35 2.46
CA TRP A 34 -14.63 -9.40 3.25
C TRP A 34 -13.11 -9.27 3.10
N GLY A 35 -12.40 -9.05 4.21
CA GLY A 35 -10.93 -8.98 4.21
C GLY A 35 -10.34 -10.30 3.72
N THR A 36 -9.05 -10.28 3.41
CA THR A 36 -8.32 -11.53 3.16
C THR A 36 -7.43 -11.83 4.35
N SER A 37 -7.46 -13.07 4.82
CA SER A 37 -6.58 -13.55 5.87
C SER A 37 -6.08 -14.93 5.51
N GLY A 38 -4.97 -15.33 6.11
CA GLY A 38 -4.36 -16.62 5.89
C GLY A 38 -3.14 -16.82 6.76
N ILE A 39 -2.48 -17.95 6.53
CA ILE A 39 -1.22 -18.30 7.17
C ILE A 39 -0.12 -18.34 6.10
N ILE A 40 1.02 -17.71 6.40
CA ILE A 40 2.25 -17.81 5.63
C ILE A 40 3.11 -18.92 6.24
N THR A 41 3.45 -19.92 5.46
CA THR A 41 4.37 -21.01 5.85
C THR A 41 5.60 -21.06 4.95
N ASP A 42 6.68 -21.68 5.42
CA ASP A 42 7.79 -22.08 4.58
C ASP A 42 7.47 -23.36 3.77
N GLU A 43 8.42 -23.80 2.94
CA GLU A 43 8.33 -25.03 2.13
C GLU A 43 8.21 -26.33 2.96
N HIS A 44 8.41 -26.27 4.28
CA HIS A 44 8.27 -27.38 5.21
C HIS A 44 6.98 -27.30 6.04
N GLY A 45 6.14 -26.29 5.82
CA GLY A 45 4.90 -26.08 6.55
C GLY A 45 5.07 -25.39 7.91
N ASN A 46 6.26 -24.85 8.22
CA ASN A 46 6.45 -24.06 9.43
C ASN A 46 5.91 -22.63 9.22
N PRO A 47 5.25 -22.02 10.22
CA PRO A 47 4.80 -20.64 10.11
C PRO A 47 5.98 -19.67 9.99
N VAL A 48 5.82 -18.64 9.16
CA VAL A 48 6.82 -17.58 8.99
C VAL A 48 6.37 -16.33 9.73
N GLU A 49 6.99 -16.04 10.87
CA GLU A 49 6.79 -14.81 11.64
C GLU A 49 7.46 -13.60 10.97
N GLY A 50 6.83 -12.43 11.04
CA GLY A 50 7.40 -11.18 10.56
C GLY A 50 7.40 -10.99 9.05
N ALA A 51 6.83 -11.94 8.28
CA ALA A 51 6.62 -11.76 6.85
C ALA A 51 5.68 -10.59 6.60
N ILE A 52 5.99 -9.80 5.58
CA ILE A 52 5.18 -8.67 5.15
C ILE A 52 4.28 -9.12 4.00
N VAL A 53 2.97 -8.97 4.18
CA VAL A 53 1.95 -9.24 3.16
C VAL A 53 1.40 -7.90 2.69
N LEU A 54 1.49 -7.65 1.38
CA LEU A 54 0.98 -6.47 0.70
C LEU A 54 -0.17 -6.88 -0.22
N GLY A 55 -1.36 -6.37 0.05
CA GLY A 55 -2.50 -6.46 -0.85
C GLY A 55 -2.55 -5.24 -1.76
N LYS A 56 -2.58 -5.48 -3.07
CA LYS A 56 -2.77 -4.48 -4.11
C LYS A 56 -4.07 -4.75 -4.86
N TRP A 57 -5.00 -3.81 -4.78
CA TRP A 57 -6.20 -3.80 -5.61
C TRP A 57 -5.94 -2.87 -6.79
N GLU A 58 -6.10 -3.37 -8.00
CA GLU A 58 -5.93 -2.58 -9.22
C GLU A 58 -7.21 -2.59 -10.03
N GLY A 59 -7.64 -1.44 -10.55
CA GLY A 59 -8.82 -1.33 -11.40
C GLY A 59 -8.83 -0.06 -12.23
N TYR A 60 -9.83 0.07 -13.09
CA TYR A 60 -10.09 1.29 -13.85
C TYR A 60 -11.27 2.01 -13.21
N GLY A 61 -11.11 3.29 -12.86
CA GLY A 61 -12.18 4.07 -12.25
C GLY A 61 -13.09 4.75 -13.27
N GLY A 62 -14.31 5.13 -12.86
CA GLY A 62 -15.19 6.04 -13.60
C GLY A 62 -16.32 5.38 -14.39
N LEU A 63 -17.44 6.10 -14.50
CA LEU A 63 -18.70 5.64 -15.13
C LEU A 63 -18.63 5.41 -16.66
N LEU A 64 -17.55 5.83 -17.34
CA LEU A 64 -17.45 5.87 -18.80
C LEU A 64 -16.02 5.60 -19.31
N ASN A 65 -15.51 4.37 -19.14
CA ASN A 65 -14.22 3.92 -19.71
C ASN A 65 -13.07 4.94 -19.51
N SER A 66 -12.85 5.42 -18.28
CA SER A 66 -11.69 6.27 -18.04
C SER A 66 -10.41 5.43 -18.16
N HIS A 67 -9.40 5.93 -18.86
CA HIS A 67 -8.07 5.31 -18.95
C HIS A 67 -7.25 5.47 -17.66
N ILE A 68 -7.89 5.89 -16.56
CA ILE A 68 -7.21 6.15 -15.30
C ILE A 68 -7.19 4.84 -14.52
N MET A 69 -5.99 4.24 -14.42
CA MET A 69 -5.74 3.10 -13.55
C MET A 69 -5.69 3.59 -12.10
N CYS A 70 -6.59 3.08 -11.29
CA CYS A 70 -6.63 3.28 -9.86
C CYS A 70 -6.03 2.07 -9.17
N PHE A 71 -5.24 2.29 -8.13
CA PHE A 71 -4.80 1.23 -7.25
C PHE A 71 -4.98 1.62 -5.80
N ARG A 72 -5.24 0.61 -4.97
CA ARG A 72 -5.23 0.70 -3.51
C ARG A 72 -4.28 -0.34 -2.98
N LEU A 73 -3.66 0.00 -1.87
CA LEU A 73 -2.67 -0.85 -1.23
C LEU A 73 -2.97 -0.93 0.26
N ALA A 74 -2.79 -2.11 0.83
CA ALA A 74 -2.86 -2.36 2.26
C ALA A 74 -1.90 -3.47 2.63
N SER A 75 -1.62 -3.61 3.92
CA SER A 75 -0.60 -4.54 4.36
C SER A 75 -0.83 -5.09 5.75
N ALA A 76 -0.16 -6.20 6.01
CA ALA A 76 -0.08 -6.84 7.30
C ALA A 76 1.34 -7.38 7.52
N THR A 77 1.72 -7.54 8.79
CA THR A 77 2.91 -8.30 9.18
C THR A 77 2.42 -9.57 9.87
N THR A 78 2.98 -10.72 9.52
CA THR A 78 2.57 -11.99 10.12
C THR A 78 2.96 -12.07 11.59
N ASP A 79 2.08 -12.70 12.38
CA ASP A 79 2.37 -13.00 13.78
C ASP A 79 3.23 -14.28 13.93
N ARG A 80 3.42 -14.73 15.18
CA ARG A 80 4.16 -15.95 15.53
C ARG A 80 3.61 -17.24 14.92
N ASN A 81 2.33 -17.25 14.55
CA ASN A 81 1.68 -18.38 13.90
C ASN A 81 1.69 -18.22 12.36
N GLY A 82 2.38 -17.21 11.84
CA GLY A 82 2.38 -16.88 10.41
C GLY A 82 1.06 -16.26 9.96
N TYR A 83 0.15 -15.91 10.86
CA TYR A 83 -1.17 -15.39 10.51
C TYR A 83 -1.08 -13.94 10.06
N TYR A 84 -1.82 -13.61 9.01
CA TYR A 84 -2.02 -12.24 8.54
C TYR A 84 -3.49 -11.96 8.26
N GLU A 85 -3.87 -10.69 8.37
CA GLU A 85 -5.18 -10.19 7.96
C GLU A 85 -5.01 -8.84 7.26
N ILE A 86 -5.50 -8.76 6.02
CA ILE A 86 -5.60 -7.52 5.27
C ILE A 86 -7.08 -7.14 5.16
N PRO A 87 -7.47 -5.93 5.60
CA PRO A 87 -8.85 -5.49 5.51
C PRO A 87 -9.30 -5.44 4.05
N SER A 88 -10.60 -5.66 3.84
CA SER A 88 -11.17 -5.57 2.50
C SER A 88 -11.26 -4.14 2.04
N TYR A 89 -11.18 -3.97 0.73
CA TYR A 89 -11.56 -2.74 0.07
C TYR A 89 -12.44 -3.06 -1.11
N VAL A 90 -13.64 -2.46 -1.11
CA VAL A 90 -14.51 -2.39 -2.27
C VAL A 90 -14.69 -0.92 -2.55
N ASP A 91 -14.29 -0.49 -3.74
CA ASP A 91 -14.51 0.87 -4.20
C ASP A 91 -15.79 0.89 -5.04
N PHE A 92 -16.75 1.69 -4.61
CA PHE A 92 -18.06 1.82 -5.26
C PHE A 92 -18.05 2.80 -6.45
N HIS A 93 -16.92 3.43 -6.80
CA HIS A 93 -16.79 4.40 -7.90
C HIS A 93 -16.81 3.81 -9.31
N GLY A 94 -17.57 2.73 -9.48
CA GLY A 94 -17.84 2.07 -10.74
C GLY A 94 -16.80 1.01 -11.04
N LEU A 95 -17.22 -0.26 -10.95
CA LEU A 95 -16.63 -1.36 -11.73
C LEU A 95 -15.13 -1.60 -11.54
N ILE A 96 -14.55 -1.35 -10.36
CA ILE A 96 -13.31 -2.03 -10.01
C ILE A 96 -13.66 -3.52 -9.82
N THR A 97 -13.66 -4.28 -10.90
CA THR A 97 -13.45 -5.74 -10.90
C THR A 97 -12.00 -6.02 -10.53
N GLY A 98 -11.56 -5.41 -9.43
CA GLY A 98 -10.15 -5.24 -9.16
C GLY A 98 -9.56 -6.58 -8.80
N THR A 99 -8.54 -6.98 -9.54
CA THR A 99 -7.78 -8.16 -9.14
C THR A 99 -6.99 -7.77 -7.90
N LEU A 100 -7.25 -8.46 -6.79
CA LEU A 100 -6.38 -8.38 -5.63
C LEU A 100 -5.14 -9.22 -5.93
N ARG A 101 -3.98 -8.56 -5.93
CA ARG A 101 -2.67 -9.20 -5.96
C ARG A 101 -2.07 -9.15 -4.56
N LEU A 102 -1.65 -10.29 -4.05
CA LEU A 102 -0.89 -10.40 -2.82
C LEU A 102 0.59 -10.52 -3.15
N TYR A 103 1.40 -9.66 -2.55
CA TYR A 103 2.85 -9.76 -2.54
C TYR A 103 3.28 -10.15 -1.14
N VAL A 104 4.01 -11.25 -1.00
CA VAL A 104 4.54 -11.69 0.30
C VAL A 104 6.05 -11.65 0.24
N TYR A 105 6.64 -11.06 1.28
CA TYR A 105 8.08 -10.95 1.43
C TYR A 105 8.49 -11.30 2.86
N ALA A 106 9.55 -12.07 2.99
CA ALA A 106 10.26 -12.29 4.23
C ALA A 106 11.76 -12.49 3.90
N PRO A 107 12.68 -12.09 4.79
CA PRO A 107 14.10 -12.28 4.54
C PRO A 107 14.48 -13.74 4.32
N GLY A 108 15.32 -13.99 3.31
CA GLY A 108 15.76 -15.32 2.90
C GLY A 108 14.77 -16.09 2.03
N TYR A 109 13.64 -15.49 1.63
CA TYR A 109 12.63 -16.13 0.80
C TYR A 109 12.47 -15.45 -0.57
N VAL A 110 11.99 -16.21 -1.53
CA VAL A 110 11.53 -15.69 -2.82
C VAL A 110 10.25 -14.90 -2.60
N ILE A 111 10.17 -13.72 -3.20
CA ILE A 111 8.96 -12.91 -3.17
C ILE A 111 7.90 -13.59 -4.02
N THR A 112 6.74 -13.80 -3.43
CA THR A 112 5.61 -14.42 -4.13
C THR A 112 4.60 -13.36 -4.52
N GLU A 113 4.24 -13.32 -5.80
CA GLU A 113 3.09 -12.57 -6.32
C GLU A 113 2.00 -13.59 -6.64
N ASP A 114 0.82 -13.44 -6.04
CA ASP A 114 -0.30 -14.36 -6.22
C ASP A 114 -1.64 -13.62 -6.25
N THR A 115 -2.58 -14.10 -7.06
CA THR A 115 -3.96 -13.60 -7.10
C THR A 115 -4.90 -14.48 -6.27
N ALA A 116 -4.48 -15.69 -5.89
CA ALA A 116 -5.24 -16.52 -4.98
C ALA A 116 -5.24 -15.91 -3.57
N LEU A 117 -6.38 -15.99 -2.88
CA LEU A 117 -6.51 -15.53 -1.50
C LEU A 117 -6.14 -16.64 -0.50
N GLY A 118 -5.86 -16.27 0.74
CA GLY A 118 -5.64 -17.25 1.82
C GLY A 118 -4.18 -17.65 2.02
N ASN A 119 -3.96 -18.91 2.39
CA ASN A 119 -2.64 -19.41 2.79
C ASN A 119 -1.62 -19.30 1.66
N LYS A 120 -0.36 -19.03 2.04
CA LYS A 120 0.77 -18.94 1.11
C LYS A 120 1.95 -19.72 1.64
N THR A 121 2.70 -20.30 0.71
CA THR A 121 3.96 -20.98 0.99
C THR A 121 5.10 -20.16 0.39
N LEU A 122 6.03 -19.73 1.23
CA LEU A 122 7.26 -19.08 0.81
C LEU A 122 8.33 -20.14 0.52
N LEU A 123 8.99 -19.98 -0.61
CA LEU A 123 10.13 -20.80 -0.99
C LEU A 123 11.40 -20.09 -0.56
N LYS A 124 12.36 -20.82 0.01
CA LYS A 124 13.67 -20.24 0.33
C LYS A 124 14.34 -19.74 -0.95
N TYR A 125 14.95 -18.57 -0.86
CA TYR A 125 15.76 -18.04 -1.94
C TYR A 125 17.02 -18.89 -2.09
N ARG A 126 17.23 -19.46 -3.29
CA ARG A 126 18.41 -20.28 -3.64
C ARG A 126 19.18 -19.73 -4.85
N GLY A 127 18.86 -18.51 -5.27
CA GLY A 127 19.51 -17.85 -6.40
C GLY A 127 20.86 -17.23 -6.04
N SER A 128 21.42 -16.46 -6.99
CA SER A 128 22.67 -15.73 -6.75
C SER A 128 22.43 -14.44 -5.97
N LYS A 129 23.50 -13.85 -5.44
CA LYS A 129 23.45 -12.53 -4.80
C LYS A 129 22.89 -11.48 -5.76
N GLU A 130 23.31 -11.50 -7.02
CA GLU A 130 22.86 -10.56 -8.05
C GLU A 130 21.34 -10.66 -8.28
N GLY A 131 20.82 -11.89 -8.39
CA GLY A 131 19.38 -12.11 -8.55
C GLY A 131 18.56 -11.69 -7.33
N LEU A 132 19.18 -11.60 -6.15
CA LEU A 132 18.54 -11.10 -4.95
C LEU A 132 18.35 -9.57 -5.06
N PHE A 133 19.40 -8.83 -5.45
CA PHE A 133 19.32 -7.38 -5.70
C PHE A 133 18.33 -7.03 -6.82
N GLU A 134 18.29 -7.79 -7.92
CA GLU A 134 17.31 -7.60 -9.01
C GLU A 134 15.86 -7.77 -8.53
N ASN A 135 15.60 -8.78 -7.69
CA ASN A 135 14.28 -9.00 -7.13
C ASN A 135 13.80 -7.81 -6.28
N TYR A 136 14.68 -7.17 -5.52
CA TYR A 136 14.30 -6.01 -4.71
C TYR A 136 14.01 -4.77 -5.51
N GLU A 137 14.76 -4.51 -6.58
CA GLU A 137 14.45 -3.44 -7.52
C GLU A 137 13.03 -3.58 -8.08
N ARG A 138 12.60 -4.81 -8.41
CA ARG A 138 11.23 -5.07 -8.88
C ARG A 138 10.17 -4.71 -7.83
N ILE A 139 10.39 -5.01 -6.54
CA ILE A 139 9.40 -4.65 -5.51
C ILE A 139 9.42 -3.16 -5.20
N ARG A 140 10.60 -2.52 -5.27
CA ARG A 140 10.71 -1.07 -5.15
C ARG A 140 9.70 -0.40 -6.08
N TYR A 141 9.65 -0.80 -7.35
CA TYR A 141 8.65 -0.31 -8.31
C TYR A 141 7.19 -0.59 -7.89
N LEU A 142 6.90 -1.74 -7.26
CA LEU A 142 5.54 -2.06 -6.80
C LEU A 142 5.08 -1.16 -5.65
N THR A 143 6.02 -0.67 -4.84
CA THR A 143 5.74 0.20 -3.69
C THR A 143 5.87 1.70 -4.00
N GLN A 144 6.37 2.06 -5.18
CA GLN A 144 6.43 3.45 -5.64
C GLN A 144 5.04 3.97 -6.00
N CYS A 145 4.74 5.21 -5.59
CA CYS A 145 3.52 5.89 -5.98
C CYS A 145 3.63 6.34 -7.45
N ILE A 146 2.82 5.76 -8.34
CA ILE A 146 2.82 6.08 -9.78
C ILE A 146 2.15 7.44 -10.08
N ASN A 147 1.54 8.10 -9.09
CA ASN A 147 0.81 9.34 -9.31
C ASN A 147 1.36 10.49 -8.44
N GLU A 148 2.17 11.37 -9.04
CA GLU A 148 2.78 12.53 -8.40
C GLU A 148 1.75 13.53 -7.83
N HIS A 149 0.52 13.51 -8.35
CA HIS A 149 -0.51 14.49 -7.98
C HIS A 149 -1.38 14.08 -6.80
N LYS A 150 -1.47 12.78 -6.48
CA LYS A 150 -2.14 12.24 -5.29
C LYS A 150 -1.50 10.89 -4.96
N PRO A 151 -0.43 10.87 -4.15
CA PRO A 151 0.20 9.61 -3.78
C PRO A 151 -0.86 8.71 -3.16
N ALA A 152 -0.94 7.46 -3.63
CA ALA A 152 -1.71 6.45 -2.92
C ALA A 152 -1.18 6.43 -1.50
N LYS A 153 -2.05 6.69 -0.51
CA LYS A 153 -1.69 6.63 0.90
C LYS A 153 -1.45 5.17 1.30
N LEU A 154 -0.32 4.61 0.86
CA LEU A 154 0.36 3.63 1.68
C LEU A 154 0.58 4.29 3.02
N SER A 155 0.33 3.58 4.13
CA SER A 155 0.84 4.10 5.38
C SER A 155 2.35 4.23 5.23
N THR A 156 2.87 5.44 5.42
CA THR A 156 4.30 5.75 5.46
C THR A 156 5.06 4.76 6.34
N HIS A 157 4.40 4.32 7.42
CA HIS A 157 4.83 3.24 8.29
C HIS A 157 5.04 1.88 7.61
N PHE A 158 4.13 1.46 6.73
CA PHE A 158 4.30 0.22 5.97
C PHE A 158 5.47 0.34 5.00
N ARG A 159 5.51 1.41 4.20
CA ARG A 159 6.59 1.62 3.22
C ARG A 159 7.95 1.58 3.90
N TYR A 160 8.06 2.25 5.05
CA TYR A 160 9.23 2.19 5.88
C TYR A 160 9.57 0.78 6.36
N ARG A 161 8.63 0.03 6.97
CA ARG A 161 8.92 -1.32 7.46
C ARG A 161 9.41 -2.24 6.35
N PHE A 162 8.77 -2.15 5.19
CA PHE A 162 9.13 -2.91 4.02
C PHE A 162 10.54 -2.58 3.53
N ILE A 163 10.81 -1.29 3.30
CA ILE A 163 12.12 -0.80 2.85
C ILE A 163 13.22 -1.09 3.88
N LYS A 164 12.95 -0.90 5.16
CA LYS A 164 13.88 -1.21 6.25
C LYS A 164 14.25 -2.68 6.27
N MET A 165 13.27 -3.57 6.13
CA MET A 165 13.51 -5.02 6.12
C MET A 165 14.41 -5.43 4.94
N MET A 166 14.15 -4.89 3.74
CA MET A 166 15.01 -5.11 2.57
C MET A 166 16.41 -4.54 2.77
N HIS A 167 16.51 -3.32 3.31
CA HIS A 167 17.79 -2.69 3.60
C HIS A 167 18.61 -3.54 4.59
N ASP A 168 18.01 -3.98 5.69
CA ASP A 168 18.69 -4.75 6.73
C ASP A 168 19.19 -6.12 6.21
N GLU A 169 18.46 -6.72 5.26
CA GLU A 169 18.86 -7.95 4.59
C GLU A 169 19.99 -7.73 3.56
N LEU A 170 19.93 -6.65 2.77
CA LEU A 170 20.89 -6.38 1.70
C LEU A 170 22.19 -5.73 2.18
N LYS A 171 22.14 -4.91 3.24
CA LYS A 171 23.30 -4.18 3.77
C LYS A 171 24.52 -5.08 4.02
N PRO A 172 24.41 -6.25 4.68
CA PRO A 172 25.58 -7.11 4.89
C PRO A 172 26.07 -7.82 3.62
N LEU A 173 25.28 -7.84 2.54
CA LEU A 173 25.60 -8.50 1.29
C LEU A 173 26.22 -7.56 0.25
N ALA A 174 26.09 -6.24 0.43
CA ALA A 174 26.54 -5.25 -0.54
C ALA A 174 28.06 -5.06 -0.52
N GLU A 175 28.73 -5.52 -1.57
CA GLU A 175 30.18 -5.48 -1.73
C GLU A 175 30.60 -4.46 -2.79
N THR A 176 29.93 -4.47 -3.94
CA THR A 176 30.22 -3.58 -5.08
C THR A 176 29.71 -2.17 -4.84
N LYS A 177 30.14 -1.22 -5.68
CA LYS A 177 29.65 0.16 -5.59
C LYS A 177 28.16 0.20 -5.94
N GLU A 178 27.76 -0.51 -6.99
CA GLU A 178 26.39 -0.58 -7.46
C GLU A 178 25.44 -1.16 -6.40
N GLU A 179 25.85 -2.25 -5.74
CA GLU A 179 25.07 -2.86 -4.64
C GLU A 179 24.92 -1.91 -3.45
N LYS A 180 25.99 -1.19 -3.09
CA LYS A 180 25.96 -0.18 -2.02
C LYS A 180 25.08 1.00 -2.38
N ASP A 181 25.08 1.43 -3.63
CA ASP A 181 24.22 2.50 -4.12
C ASP A 181 22.73 2.10 -4.03
N ILE A 182 22.38 0.84 -4.33
CA ILE A 182 21.02 0.30 -4.11
C ILE A 182 20.65 0.34 -2.62
N VAL A 183 21.52 -0.16 -1.74
CA VAL A 183 21.26 -0.16 -0.28
C VAL A 183 21.10 1.27 0.25
N ASN A 184 21.95 2.20 -0.18
CA ASN A 184 21.88 3.61 0.20
C ASN A 184 20.61 4.27 -0.32
N TYR A 185 20.18 3.92 -1.54
CA TYR A 185 18.90 4.39 -2.07
C TYR A 185 17.74 3.88 -1.22
N LEU A 186 17.74 2.61 -0.81
CA LEU A 186 16.72 2.07 0.09
C LEU A 186 16.73 2.84 1.42
N ALA A 187 17.89 3.15 2.00
CA ALA A 187 17.98 3.97 3.20
C ALA A 187 17.36 5.36 2.98
N PHE A 188 17.66 6.02 1.86
CA PHE A 188 17.06 7.32 1.50
C PHE A 188 15.55 7.23 1.29
N ASP A 189 15.05 6.16 0.66
CA ASP A 189 13.64 5.99 0.35
C ASP A 189 12.82 5.64 1.61
N CYS A 190 13.44 4.92 2.55
CA CYS A 190 12.94 4.67 3.91
C CYS A 190 12.67 6.00 4.64
N VAL A 191 13.60 6.94 4.45
CA VAL A 191 13.64 8.25 5.07
C VAL A 191 12.65 9.21 4.42
N SER A 192 12.66 9.30 3.09
CA SER A 192 11.73 10.14 2.33
C SER A 192 10.27 9.76 2.61
N SER A 193 10.02 8.46 2.78
CA SER A 193 8.70 7.94 3.17
C SER A 193 8.26 8.40 4.56
N PHE A 194 9.20 8.70 5.46
CA PHE A 194 8.91 9.22 6.80
C PHE A 194 8.56 10.71 6.81
N PHE A 195 9.11 11.49 5.88
CA PHE A 195 9.02 12.97 5.91
C PHE A 195 7.87 13.57 5.07
N ASN A 196 7.21 12.78 4.23
CA ASN A 196 6.32 13.30 3.19
C ASN A 196 4.82 13.43 3.55
N ASP A 197 4.37 13.10 4.77
CA ASP A 197 2.92 12.90 5.02
C ASP A 197 2.12 14.08 5.61
N ASP A 198 2.73 15.11 6.22
CA ASP A 198 1.89 16.09 6.94
C ASP A 198 2.46 17.49 7.17
N GLY A 199 3.67 17.81 6.73
CA GLY A 199 4.30 19.11 7.08
C GLY A 199 4.45 19.28 8.60
N SER A 200 4.33 18.20 9.38
CA SER A 200 4.64 18.21 10.79
C SER A 200 6.16 18.24 10.94
N LYS A 201 6.63 19.14 11.81
CA LYS A 201 8.05 19.22 12.15
C LYS A 201 8.40 18.05 13.05
N PHE A 202 8.96 16.99 12.49
CA PHE A 202 9.51 15.89 13.30
C PHE A 202 10.80 16.30 14.01
N GLU A 203 10.99 15.82 15.23
CA GLU A 203 12.20 16.09 16.00
C GLU A 203 13.32 15.11 15.60
N ARG A 204 14.58 15.54 15.69
CA ARG A 204 15.77 14.75 15.33
C ARG A 204 15.87 13.39 16.04
N LYS A 205 15.11 13.19 17.12
CA LYS A 205 15.02 11.93 17.87
C LYS A 205 14.21 10.85 17.14
N ASP A 206 13.36 11.25 16.20
CA ASP A 206 12.50 10.37 15.41
C ASP A 206 13.19 9.91 14.11
N ILE A 207 14.42 10.38 13.88
CA ILE A 207 15.29 9.97 12.78
C ILE A 207 15.74 8.52 13.03
N PRO A 208 15.38 7.56 12.17
CA PRO A 208 15.79 6.17 12.33
C PRO A 208 17.31 6.04 12.33
N ASP A 209 17.86 5.10 13.11
CA ASP A 209 19.31 4.88 13.24
C ASP A 209 20.02 4.65 11.89
N ILE A 210 19.27 4.22 10.86
CA ILE A 210 19.73 4.08 9.47
C ILE A 210 20.36 5.38 8.90
N LEU A 211 19.96 6.55 9.42
CA LEU A 211 20.47 7.88 9.06
C LEU A 211 21.64 8.34 9.92
N ARG A 212 21.91 7.69 11.06
CA ARG A 212 23.07 8.01 11.90
C ARG A 212 24.33 7.37 11.35
N ASP A 213 24.19 6.18 10.76
CA ASP A 213 25.32 5.39 10.26
C ASP A 213 25.75 5.75 8.83
N ASN A 214 24.94 6.50 8.08
CA ASN A 214 25.18 6.91 6.69
C ASN A 214 24.92 8.43 6.54
N PRO A 215 25.86 9.30 6.97
CA PRO A 215 25.74 10.75 6.85
C PRO A 215 25.82 11.28 5.41
#